data_AF-A0A938V550-F1
#
_entry.id   AF-A0A938V550-F1
#
_cell.length_a   1.000
_cell.length_b   1.000
_cell.length_c   1.000
_cell.angle_alpha   90.00
_cell.angle_beta   90.00
_cell.angle_gamma   90.00
#
_symmetry.space_group_name_H-M   'P 1'
#
loop_
_entity.id
_entity.type
_entity.pdbx_description
1 polymer ?
#
loop_
_entity_poly.entity_id
_entity_poly.type
_entity_poly.pdbx_seq_one_letter_code
_entity_poly.pdbx_strand_id
1 'polypeptide(L)'
;MSTASDATNTAPAAVSPALRGLFVAGCLAFLASVVAWLVDEVRPEWSRHYLDVQERLALAEPGDGSQRGGEERGVPTLVPQIYLRELGVVDRCTACHAGVGDSALAGEEQPLASHPGPMLDLHDVSKLGCTYCHDGQGRATRTLDAHGDVQHWNAPLLRGRLVQASCSRCHDRTTVARAPDLRKGAEIMQRRACFGCHQMPGAPPFSQVGPDLSFSTSRTSPGWLFAWLKSPSNVLSSPRMADFLLTDEEAADIVAFLLTLRKARPVEVPRFPPESASDDTLDALYEKGASIYRVSRCISCHAVDGRGGTPGPDHARIAHKLNIPALLAWIEDPGRFHSGHLMPRFRFTVAERQALAFYLSEEMRDTDWEERLAELTARAETLLPAAAPERGRKRVLALGCVGCHKIDGMQQSQPVGADLTLFGEKPASRLMFPPEWTGPLTREAWTRAKLKDPRAGGDSLLMPKIELSDEDAEAVLVASLSYTKPAPQALWADSALVQPPHPYPAGKAGALMRELRCFTCHAFDGAGATLAPDLGAEGSRVGLKWLQEYLREPYEIRPLLVMRMPRFYLSREEVETLAGFLHFARVRDGLPRVLTL
;
A
#
# COMPACT_ATOMS: atom_id res chain seq x y z
N MET A 1 20.35 -95.83 19.20
CA MET A 1 20.68 -94.44 18.83
C MET A 1 19.50 -93.56 19.22
N SER A 2 19.78 -92.30 19.62
CA SER A 2 18.86 -91.23 20.06
C SER A 2 18.53 -91.26 21.56
N THR A 3 19.40 -90.77 22.46
CA THR A 3 19.71 -89.37 22.88
C THR A 3 18.62 -88.66 23.67
N ALA A 4 19.03 -88.26 24.88
CA ALA A 4 18.41 -87.49 25.93
C ALA A 4 17.69 -86.18 25.52
N SER A 5 16.74 -85.77 26.38
CA SER A 5 16.74 -84.40 26.92
C SER A 5 16.01 -84.35 28.27
N ASP A 6 16.77 -84.16 29.35
CA ASP A 6 16.26 -83.75 30.65
C ASP A 6 15.66 -82.35 30.55
N ALA A 7 14.39 -82.21 30.90
CA ALA A 7 13.73 -80.92 31.07
C ALA A 7 14.05 -80.39 32.48
N THR A 8 15.05 -79.51 32.57
CA THR A 8 15.30 -78.72 33.77
C THR A 8 14.21 -77.67 33.96
N ASN A 9 13.34 -77.91 34.93
CA ASN A 9 12.31 -76.96 35.36
C ASN A 9 13.01 -75.80 36.10
N THR A 10 13.30 -74.72 35.38
CA THR A 10 13.86 -73.49 35.96
C THR A 10 12.72 -72.71 36.64
N ALA A 11 12.79 -72.58 37.96
CA ALA A 11 11.88 -71.73 38.72
C ALA A 11 11.97 -70.28 38.17
N PRO A 12 10.83 -69.58 37.96
CA PRO A 12 10.86 -68.22 37.45
C PRO A 12 11.65 -67.32 38.42
N ALA A 13 12.65 -66.61 37.88
CA ALA A 13 13.47 -65.68 38.64
C ALA A 13 12.58 -64.70 39.42
N ALA A 14 12.74 -64.65 40.74
CA ALA A 14 11.96 -63.75 41.58
C ALA A 14 12.25 -62.30 41.20
N VAL A 15 11.26 -61.64 40.58
CA VAL A 15 11.34 -60.22 40.21
C VAL A 15 11.68 -59.40 41.45
N SER A 16 12.75 -58.60 41.38
CA SER A 16 13.25 -57.83 42.52
C SER A 16 12.18 -56.86 43.05
N PRO A 17 12.17 -56.56 44.36
CA PRO A 17 11.24 -55.58 44.95
C PRO A 17 11.30 -54.21 44.25
N ALA A 18 12.48 -53.83 43.76
CA ALA A 18 12.70 -52.59 43.00
C ALA A 18 11.98 -52.59 41.64
N LEU A 19 12.03 -53.70 40.89
CA LEU A 19 11.30 -53.86 39.62
C LEU A 19 9.79 -53.86 39.83
N ARG A 20 9.30 -54.47 40.91
CA ARG A 20 7.87 -54.41 41.29
C ARG A 20 7.45 -52.99 41.66
N GLY A 21 8.29 -52.26 42.40
CA GLY A 21 8.06 -50.86 42.73
C GLY A 21 7.98 -49.95 41.50
N LEU A 22 8.91 -50.11 40.55
CA LEU A 22 8.92 -49.37 39.28
C LEU A 22 7.69 -49.69 38.42
N PHE A 23 7.28 -50.96 38.36
CA PHE A 23 6.08 -51.36 37.63
C PHE A 23 4.82 -50.73 38.23
N VAL A 24 4.67 -50.78 39.57
CA VAL A 24 3.53 -50.15 40.25
C VAL A 24 3.53 -48.63 40.05
N ALA A 25 4.68 -47.98 40.16
CA ALA A 25 4.81 -46.54 39.89
C ALA A 25 4.44 -46.20 38.44
N GLY A 26 4.90 -47.00 37.47
CA GLY A 26 4.55 -46.86 36.06
C GLY A 26 3.04 -47.05 35.80
N CYS A 27 2.42 -48.06 36.42
CA CYS A 27 0.97 -48.26 36.34
C CYS A 27 0.19 -47.10 36.95
N LEU A 28 0.61 -46.58 38.10
CA LEU A 28 -0.03 -45.42 38.74
C LEU A 28 0.12 -44.15 37.90
N ALA A 29 1.30 -43.91 37.31
CA ALA A 29 1.52 -42.79 36.41
C ALA A 29 0.67 -42.89 35.14
N PHE A 30 0.55 -44.08 34.56
CA PHE A 30 -0.33 -44.34 33.43
C PHE A 30 -1.80 -44.09 33.81
N LEU A 31 -2.26 -44.62 34.95
CA LEU A 31 -3.63 -44.45 35.42
C LEU A 31 -3.95 -42.97 35.69
N ALA A 32 -3.02 -42.24 36.32
CA ALA A 32 -3.15 -40.79 36.52
C ALA A 32 -3.24 -40.02 35.19
N SER A 33 -2.45 -40.43 34.19
CA SER A 33 -2.49 -39.82 32.84
C SER A 33 -3.83 -40.09 32.14
N VAL A 34 -4.36 -41.31 32.26
CA VAL A 34 -5.68 -41.68 31.71
C VAL A 34 -6.81 -40.90 32.41
N VAL A 35 -6.75 -40.77 33.73
CA VAL A 35 -7.72 -39.96 34.49
C VAL A 35 -7.65 -38.49 34.11
N ALA A 36 -6.44 -37.92 33.98
CA ALA A 36 -6.26 -36.54 33.55
C ALA A 36 -6.83 -36.31 32.13
N TRP A 37 -6.57 -37.23 31.19
CA TRP A 37 -7.15 -37.18 29.85
C TRP A 37 -8.68 -37.27 29.85
N LEU A 38 -9.26 -38.19 30.63
CA LEU A 38 -10.71 -38.32 30.79
C LEU A 38 -11.35 -37.06 31.38
N VAL A 39 -10.70 -36.42 32.36
CA VAL A 39 -11.19 -35.17 32.95
C VAL A 39 -11.15 -34.02 31.93
N ASP A 40 -10.10 -33.93 31.11
CA ASP A 40 -9.99 -32.94 30.03
C ASP A 40 -11.09 -33.15 28.98
N GLU A 41 -11.37 -34.40 28.60
CA GLU A 41 -12.35 -34.76 27.58
C GLU A 41 -13.80 -34.57 28.04
N VAL A 42 -14.09 -34.84 29.32
CA VAL A 42 -15.46 -34.76 29.88
C VAL A 42 -15.82 -33.32 30.32
N ARG A 43 -14.84 -32.43 30.53
CA ARG A 43 -15.07 -31.01 30.90
C ARG A 43 -14.32 -30.05 29.98
N PRO A 44 -14.61 -30.08 28.67
CA PRO A 44 -13.86 -29.31 27.70
C PRO A 44 -14.03 -27.80 27.96
N GLU A 45 -12.97 -27.03 27.76
CA GLU A 45 -12.87 -25.59 28.03
C GLU A 45 -14.07 -24.80 27.48
N TRP A 46 -14.48 -25.08 26.23
CA TRP A 46 -15.61 -24.41 25.59
C TRP A 46 -16.92 -24.55 26.38
N SER A 47 -17.16 -25.69 27.04
CA SER A 47 -18.41 -25.92 27.77
C SER A 47 -18.54 -25.03 29.01
N ARG A 48 -17.41 -24.78 29.70
CA ARG A 48 -17.35 -23.87 30.84
C ARG A 48 -17.58 -22.43 30.40
N HIS A 49 -16.90 -21.99 29.34
CA HIS A 49 -17.08 -20.64 28.81
C HIS A 49 -18.48 -20.42 28.26
N TYR A 50 -19.03 -21.39 27.55
CA TYR A 50 -20.40 -21.33 27.04
C TYR A 50 -21.40 -21.14 28.18
N LEU A 51 -21.30 -21.93 29.25
CA LEU A 51 -22.20 -21.81 30.41
C LEU A 51 -22.05 -20.46 31.14
N ASP A 52 -20.83 -19.98 31.36
CA ASP A 52 -20.56 -18.66 31.97
C ASP A 52 -21.15 -17.51 31.14
N VAL A 53 -20.99 -17.56 29.81
CA VAL A 53 -21.58 -16.60 28.88
C VAL A 53 -23.11 -16.62 28.95
N GLN A 54 -23.72 -17.80 28.97
CA GLN A 54 -25.18 -17.94 29.06
C GLN A 54 -25.72 -17.42 30.40
N GLU A 55 -25.03 -17.68 31.51
CA GLU A 55 -25.41 -17.15 32.83
C GLU A 55 -25.37 -15.62 32.83
N ARG A 56 -24.31 -15.02 32.29
CA ARG A 56 -24.19 -13.56 32.21
C ARG A 56 -25.20 -12.92 31.28
N LEU A 57 -25.51 -13.54 30.13
CA LEU A 57 -26.57 -13.07 29.22
C LEU A 57 -27.96 -13.16 29.87
N ALA A 58 -28.22 -14.18 30.69
CA ALA A 58 -29.46 -14.31 31.43
C ALA A 58 -29.59 -13.24 32.54
N LEU A 59 -28.47 -12.74 33.07
CA LEU A 59 -28.41 -11.70 34.09
C LEU A 59 -28.38 -10.27 33.52
N ALA A 60 -28.08 -10.09 32.24
CA ALA A 60 -28.03 -8.78 31.59
C ALA A 60 -29.44 -8.20 31.40
N GLU A 61 -29.66 -6.94 31.81
CA GLU A 61 -30.94 -6.26 31.60
C GLU A 61 -31.14 -5.89 30.12
N PRO A 62 -32.36 -6.07 29.55
CA PRO A 62 -32.61 -5.76 28.15
C PRO A 62 -32.49 -4.25 27.86
N GLY A 63 -31.60 -3.88 26.95
CA GLY A 63 -31.50 -2.51 26.40
C GLY A 63 -32.69 -2.16 25.49
N ASP A 64 -33.04 -0.87 25.40
CA ASP A 64 -34.32 -0.37 24.87
C ASP A 64 -34.57 -0.58 23.35
N GLY A 65 -33.62 -1.16 22.61
CA GLY A 65 -33.64 -1.19 21.14
C GLY A 65 -33.71 -2.55 20.45
N SER A 66 -33.79 -3.69 21.16
CA SER A 66 -33.77 -4.99 20.49
C SER A 66 -35.13 -5.35 19.87
N GLN A 67 -35.29 -5.08 18.56
CA GLN A 67 -36.36 -5.66 17.74
C GLN A 67 -36.17 -7.15 17.42
N ARG A 68 -35.58 -7.92 18.35
CA ARG A 68 -35.68 -9.38 18.34
C ARG A 68 -36.45 -9.78 19.58
N GLY A 69 -37.76 -9.94 19.37
CA GLY A 69 -38.76 -10.22 20.38
C GLY A 69 -38.37 -11.35 21.33
N GLY A 70 -38.75 -11.17 22.59
CA GLY A 70 -38.48 -12.05 23.72
C GLY A 70 -39.21 -13.39 23.70
N GLU A 71 -39.18 -14.13 22.59
CA GLU A 71 -39.79 -15.46 22.50
C GLU A 71 -38.78 -16.61 22.27
N GLU A 72 -37.49 -16.34 22.10
CA GLU A 72 -36.44 -17.38 21.99
C GLU A 72 -35.16 -17.06 22.79
N ARG A 73 -35.27 -16.66 24.07
CA ARG A 73 -34.13 -16.75 25.01
C ARG A 73 -33.93 -18.18 25.54
N GLY A 74 -34.22 -19.19 24.71
CA GLY A 74 -33.93 -20.58 25.02
C GLY A 74 -32.43 -20.80 24.91
N VAL A 75 -31.80 -21.25 25.99
CA VAL A 75 -30.39 -21.68 26.01
C VAL A 75 -30.21 -22.69 24.88
N PRO A 76 -29.40 -22.41 23.84
CA PRO A 76 -29.16 -23.39 22.80
C PRO A 76 -28.51 -24.61 23.46
N THR A 77 -29.15 -25.78 23.37
CA THR A 77 -28.59 -27.04 23.89
C THR A 77 -27.40 -27.53 23.07
N LEU A 78 -27.06 -26.83 21.98
CA LEU A 78 -26.00 -27.15 21.03
C LEU A 78 -25.14 -25.91 20.77
N VAL A 79 -23.84 -26.13 20.56
CA VAL A 79 -22.87 -25.07 20.20
C VAL A 79 -23.31 -24.41 18.89
N PRO A 80 -23.58 -23.09 18.86
CA PRO A 80 -23.96 -22.40 17.64
C PRO A 80 -22.82 -22.49 16.63
N GLN A 81 -23.16 -22.89 15.41
CA GLN A 81 -22.22 -23.09 14.32
C GLN A 81 -22.80 -22.51 13.04
N ILE A 82 -22.01 -21.66 12.39
CA ILE A 82 -22.29 -21.17 11.05
C ILE A 82 -21.51 -22.05 10.07
N TYR A 83 -22.20 -22.68 9.12
CA TYR A 83 -21.55 -23.41 8.04
C TYR A 83 -21.70 -22.62 6.74
N LEU A 84 -20.58 -22.03 6.30
CA LEU A 84 -20.48 -21.24 5.09
C LEU A 84 -20.25 -22.20 3.93
N ARG A 85 -21.34 -22.74 3.38
CA ARG A 85 -21.32 -23.81 2.38
C ARG A 85 -20.52 -23.42 1.14
N GLU A 86 -20.68 -22.19 0.66
CA GLU A 86 -20.01 -21.62 -0.50
C GLU A 86 -18.49 -21.50 -0.30
N LEU A 87 -18.06 -21.38 0.96
CA LEU A 87 -16.65 -21.25 1.35
C LEU A 87 -16.04 -22.57 1.85
N GLY A 88 -16.87 -23.57 2.17
CA GLY A 88 -16.43 -24.78 2.85
C GLY A 88 -15.89 -24.53 4.26
N VAL A 89 -16.26 -23.40 4.88
CA VAL A 89 -15.75 -22.97 6.19
C VAL A 89 -16.79 -23.23 7.26
N VAL A 90 -16.33 -23.74 8.40
CA VAL A 90 -17.13 -23.89 9.62
C VAL A 90 -16.65 -22.83 10.60
N ASP A 91 -17.60 -22.08 11.15
CA ASP A 91 -17.36 -21.00 12.08
C ASP A 91 -18.14 -21.23 13.38
N ARG A 92 -17.42 -21.21 14.50
CA ARG A 92 -17.97 -21.38 15.85
C ARG A 92 -17.59 -20.22 16.76
N CYS A 93 -17.14 -19.09 16.21
CA CYS A 93 -16.70 -17.95 17.01
C CYS A 93 -17.84 -17.44 17.92
N THR A 94 -19.08 -17.45 17.43
CA THR A 94 -20.28 -17.05 18.19
C THR A 94 -20.64 -17.99 19.33
N ALA A 95 -20.00 -19.16 19.45
CA ALA A 95 -20.17 -20.04 20.61
C ALA A 95 -19.58 -19.43 21.87
N CYS A 96 -18.43 -18.77 21.77
CA CYS A 96 -17.85 -18.01 22.87
C CYS A 96 -18.30 -16.55 22.79
N HIS A 97 -18.31 -15.96 21.60
CA HIS A 97 -18.64 -14.56 21.36
C HIS A 97 -20.14 -14.33 21.12
N ALA A 98 -20.97 -14.81 22.04
CA ALA A 98 -22.43 -14.81 21.88
C ALA A 98 -23.03 -13.38 21.83
N GLY A 99 -22.37 -12.40 22.45
CA GLY A 99 -22.85 -11.02 22.48
C GLY A 99 -22.57 -10.19 21.23
N VAL A 100 -21.83 -10.74 20.24
CA VAL A 100 -21.34 -9.97 19.08
C VAL A 100 -22.45 -9.29 18.27
N GLY A 101 -23.65 -9.88 18.22
CA GLY A 101 -24.81 -9.35 17.50
C GLY A 101 -25.77 -8.53 18.35
N ASP A 102 -25.50 -8.34 19.64
CA ASP A 102 -26.38 -7.63 20.56
C ASP A 102 -25.79 -6.26 20.94
N SER A 103 -26.40 -5.19 20.44
CA SER A 103 -25.98 -3.82 20.74
C SER A 103 -26.13 -3.44 22.22
N ALA A 104 -26.96 -4.17 23.00
CA ALA A 104 -27.11 -3.91 24.43
C ALA A 104 -25.84 -4.27 25.23
N LEU A 105 -24.99 -5.13 24.68
CA LEU A 105 -23.71 -5.53 25.27
C LEU A 105 -22.55 -4.66 24.78
N ALA A 106 -22.86 -3.46 24.30
CA ALA A 106 -21.87 -2.46 23.97
C ALA A 106 -21.15 -1.98 25.25
N GLY A 107 -19.84 -2.22 25.32
CA GLY A 107 -19.00 -1.83 26.46
C GLY A 107 -18.63 -2.98 27.40
N GLU A 108 -19.23 -4.15 27.25
CA GLU A 108 -18.81 -5.38 27.93
C GLU A 108 -17.40 -5.83 27.48
N GLU A 109 -16.74 -6.65 28.30
CA GLU A 109 -15.46 -7.26 27.94
C GLU A 109 -15.64 -8.48 27.01
N GLN A 110 -14.61 -8.78 26.23
CA GLN A 110 -14.59 -10.04 25.46
C GLN A 110 -14.65 -11.24 26.43
N PRO A 111 -15.45 -12.28 26.14
CA PRO A 111 -16.09 -12.55 24.85
C PRO A 111 -17.54 -12.02 24.70
N LEU A 112 -18.10 -11.32 25.68
CA LEU A 112 -19.49 -10.83 25.63
C LEU A 112 -19.69 -9.53 24.88
N ALA A 113 -18.61 -8.79 24.62
CA ALA A 113 -18.66 -7.52 23.92
C ALA A 113 -19.41 -7.61 22.57
N SER A 114 -20.29 -6.64 22.32
CA SER A 114 -20.90 -6.42 21.00
C SER A 114 -19.85 -6.10 19.92
N HIS A 115 -20.17 -6.33 18.65
CA HIS A 115 -19.29 -5.95 17.55
C HIS A 115 -19.02 -4.43 17.53
N PRO A 116 -17.76 -3.99 17.40
CA PRO A 116 -17.45 -2.57 17.35
C PRO A 116 -17.89 -1.94 16.02
N GLY A 117 -18.62 -0.83 16.10
CA GLY A 117 -19.05 -0.06 14.94
C GLY A 117 -20.08 -0.78 14.05
N PRO A 118 -20.52 -0.15 12.95
CA PRO A 118 -21.73 -0.55 12.22
C PRO A 118 -21.44 -1.60 11.13
N MET A 119 -20.44 -2.47 11.30
CA MET A 119 -20.09 -3.43 10.24
C MET A 119 -21.16 -4.48 10.05
N LEU A 120 -21.80 -4.91 11.13
CA LEU A 120 -22.86 -5.91 11.08
C LEU A 120 -24.18 -5.36 10.51
N ASP A 121 -24.35 -4.03 10.51
CA ASP A 121 -25.47 -3.38 9.81
C ASP A 121 -25.30 -3.46 8.28
N LEU A 122 -24.05 -3.55 7.82
CA LEU A 122 -23.68 -3.56 6.41
C LEU A 122 -23.41 -4.99 5.90
N HIS A 123 -23.14 -5.95 6.79
CA HIS A 123 -22.73 -7.31 6.47
C HIS A 123 -23.47 -8.33 7.33
N ASP A 124 -24.13 -9.27 6.67
CA ASP A 124 -24.83 -10.36 7.35
C ASP A 124 -23.84 -11.47 7.78
N VAL A 125 -23.54 -11.52 9.08
CA VAL A 125 -22.64 -12.52 9.68
C VAL A 125 -23.16 -13.94 9.57
N SER A 126 -24.47 -14.15 9.43
CA SER A 126 -25.00 -15.50 9.23
C SER A 126 -24.60 -16.09 7.87
N LYS A 127 -24.26 -15.22 6.90
CA LYS A 127 -23.84 -15.59 5.54
C LYS A 127 -22.33 -15.52 5.32
N LEU A 128 -21.62 -14.75 6.14
CA LEU A 128 -20.18 -14.52 5.98
C LEU A 128 -19.33 -15.17 7.07
N GLY A 129 -19.87 -15.37 8.27
CA GLY A 129 -19.14 -15.82 9.45
C GLY A 129 -18.11 -14.80 9.96
N CYS A 130 -17.55 -15.06 11.13
CA CYS A 130 -16.53 -14.22 11.76
C CYS A 130 -15.14 -14.44 11.11
N THR A 131 -14.82 -15.70 10.82
CA THR A 131 -13.54 -16.14 10.25
C THR A 131 -13.26 -15.56 8.87
N TYR A 132 -14.29 -15.21 8.11
CA TYR A 132 -14.08 -14.59 6.80
C TYR A 132 -13.66 -13.12 6.89
N CYS A 133 -13.94 -12.45 8.00
CA CYS A 133 -13.50 -11.08 8.29
C CYS A 133 -12.23 -11.08 9.15
N HIS A 134 -12.15 -11.96 10.13
CA HIS A 134 -11.12 -11.97 11.15
C HIS A 134 -10.06 -13.06 10.98
N ASP A 135 -10.16 -13.95 10.01
CA ASP A 135 -9.39 -15.22 9.98
C ASP A 135 -9.58 -16.02 11.28
N GLY A 136 -8.58 -16.79 11.71
CA GLY A 136 -8.71 -17.74 12.81
C GLY A 136 -9.21 -19.12 12.37
N GLN A 137 -9.43 -19.98 13.36
CA GLN A 137 -9.78 -21.38 13.17
C GLN A 137 -11.20 -21.64 13.66
N GLY A 138 -12.19 -21.37 12.80
CA GLY A 138 -13.61 -21.51 13.17
C GLY A 138 -14.04 -22.93 13.57
N ARG A 139 -13.24 -23.96 13.26
CA ARG A 139 -13.47 -25.34 13.71
C ARG A 139 -12.93 -25.63 15.11
N ALA A 140 -11.98 -24.84 15.59
CA ALA A 140 -11.36 -25.09 16.88
C ALA A 140 -12.34 -24.85 18.03
N THR A 141 -12.10 -25.56 19.13
CA THR A 141 -12.95 -25.54 20.34
C THR A 141 -12.16 -25.13 21.58
N ARG A 142 -10.92 -24.67 21.40
CA ARG A 142 -10.05 -24.11 22.44
C ARG A 142 -9.65 -22.71 22.03
N THR A 143 -9.48 -21.83 23.01
CA THR A 143 -9.26 -20.40 22.78
C THR A 143 -7.99 -20.14 21.95
N LEU A 144 -6.86 -20.74 22.35
CA LEU A 144 -5.57 -20.58 21.66
C LEU A 144 -5.61 -21.10 20.21
N ASP A 145 -6.29 -22.22 19.99
CA ASP A 145 -6.42 -22.83 18.66
C ASP A 145 -7.31 -21.98 17.75
N ALA A 146 -8.47 -21.53 18.26
CA ALA A 146 -9.43 -20.70 17.53
C ALA A 146 -8.83 -19.36 17.09
N HIS A 147 -8.00 -18.76 17.94
CA HIS A 147 -7.31 -17.52 17.61
C HIS A 147 -6.02 -17.74 16.80
N GLY A 148 -5.57 -18.98 16.66
CA GLY A 148 -4.34 -19.32 15.95
C GLY A 148 -3.06 -18.90 16.68
N ASP A 149 -3.12 -18.75 18.01
CA ASP A 149 -1.99 -18.38 18.87
C ASP A 149 -1.15 -19.61 19.28
N VAL A 150 -0.99 -20.58 18.38
CA VAL A 150 -0.16 -21.77 18.58
C VAL A 150 0.79 -21.99 17.40
N GLN A 151 1.83 -22.79 17.64
CA GLN A 151 2.93 -22.97 16.69
C GLN A 151 2.46 -23.62 15.38
N HIS A 152 2.95 -23.11 14.24
CA HIS A 152 2.75 -23.65 12.88
C HIS A 152 1.38 -23.46 12.22
N TRP A 153 0.60 -22.45 12.60
CA TRP A 153 -0.71 -22.19 11.99
C TRP A 153 -0.77 -21.28 10.77
N ASN A 154 -1.78 -21.53 9.93
CA ASN A 154 -1.89 -20.99 8.58
C ASN A 154 -2.77 -19.71 8.50
N ALA A 155 -3.68 -19.50 9.45
CA ALA A 155 -4.58 -18.34 9.49
C ALA A 155 -4.82 -17.90 10.94
N PRO A 156 -3.89 -17.17 11.56
CA PRO A 156 -4.11 -16.55 12.87
C PRO A 156 -5.19 -15.48 12.79
N LEU A 157 -5.84 -15.19 13.91
CA LEU A 157 -6.86 -14.14 13.99
C LEU A 157 -6.24 -12.76 13.70
N LEU A 158 -6.77 -12.08 12.69
CA LEU A 158 -6.51 -10.68 12.41
C LEU A 158 -7.16 -9.82 13.48
N ARG A 159 -6.36 -8.94 14.08
CA ARG A 159 -6.76 -8.07 15.20
C ARG A 159 -6.53 -6.60 14.86
N GLY A 160 -7.41 -5.74 15.40
CA GLY A 160 -7.32 -4.29 15.22
C GLY A 160 -7.28 -3.90 13.73
N ARG A 161 -6.27 -3.11 13.36
CA ARG A 161 -6.09 -2.63 11.96
C ARG A 161 -5.93 -3.75 10.93
N LEU A 162 -5.43 -4.93 11.34
CA LEU A 162 -5.18 -6.04 10.41
C LEU A 162 -6.47 -6.62 9.83
N VAL A 163 -7.61 -6.50 10.52
CA VAL A 163 -8.91 -6.97 10.04
C VAL A 163 -9.30 -6.35 8.70
N GLN A 164 -8.86 -5.11 8.44
CA GLN A 164 -9.09 -4.42 7.18
C GLN A 164 -8.53 -5.19 5.98
N ALA A 165 -7.57 -6.09 6.20
CA ALA A 165 -7.04 -6.93 5.14
C ALA A 165 -8.14 -7.79 4.48
N SER A 166 -9.09 -8.31 5.24
CA SER A 166 -10.15 -9.18 4.71
C SER A 166 -11.16 -8.45 3.83
N CYS A 167 -11.25 -7.11 3.93
CA CYS A 167 -12.20 -6.32 3.13
C CYS A 167 -11.98 -6.50 1.63
N SER A 168 -10.75 -6.77 1.20
CA SER A 168 -10.44 -6.93 -0.22
C SER A 168 -10.89 -8.24 -0.84
N ARG A 169 -11.42 -9.17 -0.03
CA ARG A 169 -12.01 -10.41 -0.54
C ARG A 169 -13.23 -10.12 -1.42
N CYS A 170 -13.96 -9.04 -1.10
CA CYS A 170 -15.13 -8.60 -1.85
C CYS A 170 -14.98 -7.18 -2.44
N HIS A 171 -14.28 -6.28 -1.76
CA HIS A 171 -14.14 -4.89 -2.18
C HIS A 171 -12.84 -4.63 -2.94
N ASP A 172 -12.87 -3.61 -3.79
CA ASP A 172 -11.64 -3.05 -4.32
C ASP A 172 -10.83 -2.36 -3.21
N ARG A 173 -9.54 -2.69 -3.18
CA ARG A 173 -8.58 -2.34 -2.14
C ARG A 173 -8.31 -0.84 -2.04
N THR A 174 -8.49 -0.14 -3.15
CA THR A 174 -8.16 1.28 -3.30
C THR A 174 -9.37 2.18 -3.04
N THR A 175 -10.59 1.63 -3.04
CA THR A 175 -11.83 2.40 -2.96
C THR A 175 -12.71 2.07 -1.75
N VAL A 176 -12.43 0.99 -1.03
CA VAL A 176 -13.19 0.63 0.18
C VAL A 176 -13.16 1.76 1.22
N ALA A 177 -14.34 2.31 1.55
CA ALA A 177 -14.46 3.53 2.34
C ALA A 177 -13.97 3.36 3.79
N ARG A 178 -14.41 2.28 4.45
CA ARG A 178 -14.20 2.02 5.89
C ARG A 178 -12.95 1.19 6.22
N ALA A 179 -11.99 1.12 5.29
CA ALA A 179 -10.71 0.43 5.50
C ALA A 179 -9.53 1.35 5.11
N PRO A 180 -9.27 2.41 5.91
CA PRO A 180 -8.27 3.42 5.60
C PRO A 180 -6.83 2.87 5.53
N ASP A 181 -6.45 1.91 6.39
CA ASP A 181 -5.11 1.32 6.39
C ASP A 181 -4.89 0.42 5.17
N LEU A 182 -5.91 -0.35 4.78
CA LEU A 182 -5.86 -1.14 3.54
C LEU A 182 -5.65 -0.24 2.32
N ARG A 183 -6.43 0.84 2.23
CA ARG A 183 -6.35 1.81 1.13
C ARG A 183 -4.99 2.51 1.11
N LYS A 184 -4.56 3.04 2.26
CA LYS A 184 -3.25 3.69 2.43
C LYS A 184 -2.10 2.76 2.05
N GLY A 185 -2.14 1.50 2.51
CA GLY A 185 -1.14 0.50 2.17
C GLY A 185 -1.10 0.18 0.67
N ALA A 186 -2.26 -0.01 0.04
CA ALA A 186 -2.35 -0.23 -1.40
C ALA A 186 -1.80 0.95 -2.21
N GLU A 187 -2.10 2.19 -1.80
CA GLU A 187 -1.54 3.40 -2.40
C GLU A 187 -0.02 3.50 -2.22
N ILE A 188 0.52 3.13 -1.06
CA ILE A 188 1.97 3.10 -0.83
C ILE A 188 2.63 2.06 -1.74
N MET A 189 2.10 0.84 -1.81
CA MET A 189 2.62 -0.21 -2.70
C MET A 189 2.62 0.23 -4.16
N GLN A 190 1.59 0.97 -4.59
CA GLN A 190 1.53 1.54 -5.93
C GLN A 190 2.58 2.64 -6.15
N ARG A 191 2.69 3.60 -5.22
CA ARG A 191 3.62 4.73 -5.31
C ARG A 191 5.09 4.32 -5.20
N ARG A 192 5.38 3.26 -4.44
CA ARG A 192 6.71 2.65 -4.30
C ARG A 192 7.00 1.58 -5.35
N ALA A 193 6.09 1.39 -6.31
CA ALA A 193 6.23 0.49 -7.45
C ALA A 193 6.52 -0.98 -7.06
N CYS A 194 5.89 -1.49 -5.99
CA CYS A 194 6.10 -2.88 -5.56
C CYS A 194 5.81 -3.88 -6.69
N PHE A 195 4.82 -3.60 -7.54
CA PHE A 195 4.47 -4.41 -8.71
C PHE A 195 5.54 -4.42 -9.81
N GLY A 196 6.51 -3.51 -9.78
CA GLY A 196 7.61 -3.49 -10.74
C GLY A 196 8.54 -4.68 -10.54
N CYS A 197 8.67 -5.15 -9.30
CA CYS A 197 9.46 -6.35 -8.99
C CYS A 197 8.57 -7.55 -8.64
N HIS A 198 7.45 -7.35 -7.94
CA HIS A 198 6.58 -8.43 -7.47
C HIS A 198 5.40 -8.70 -8.41
N GLN A 199 5.05 -9.97 -8.60
CA GLN A 199 3.79 -10.33 -9.24
C GLN A 199 2.62 -10.10 -8.27
N MET A 200 1.63 -9.32 -8.70
CA MET A 200 0.51 -8.86 -7.87
C MET A 200 -0.79 -8.72 -8.71
N PRO A 201 -1.97 -9.13 -8.19
CA PRO A 201 -3.27 -8.92 -8.82
C PRO A 201 -3.56 -7.45 -9.12
N GLY A 202 -4.14 -7.19 -10.30
CA GLY A 202 -4.57 -5.85 -10.71
C GLY A 202 -3.43 -4.90 -11.13
N ALA A 203 -2.17 -5.34 -11.08
CA ALA A 203 -1.05 -4.56 -11.59
C ALA A 203 -1.05 -4.56 -13.13
N PRO A 204 -0.84 -3.40 -13.79
CA PRO A 204 -0.59 -3.37 -15.22
C PRO A 204 0.68 -4.19 -15.54
N PRO A 205 0.71 -4.95 -16.65
CA PRO A 205 1.90 -5.72 -17.06
C PRO A 205 3.14 -4.84 -17.32
N PHE A 206 2.94 -3.53 -17.48
CA PHE A 206 3.99 -2.52 -17.47
C PHE A 206 3.41 -1.18 -16.98
N SER A 207 3.65 -0.81 -15.72
CA SER A 207 3.46 0.56 -15.25
C SER A 207 4.82 1.21 -15.15
N GLN A 208 5.17 2.00 -16.16
CA GLN A 208 6.32 2.90 -16.07
C GLN A 208 6.09 3.86 -14.90
N VAL A 209 6.61 3.54 -13.71
CA VAL A 209 6.58 4.41 -12.51
C VAL A 209 7.80 5.32 -12.50
N GLY A 210 8.94 4.81 -12.97
CA GLY A 210 10.17 5.56 -13.13
C GLY A 210 10.21 6.34 -14.45
N PRO A 211 11.05 7.39 -14.56
CA PRO A 211 11.31 8.06 -15.84
C PRO A 211 11.97 7.12 -16.84
N ASP A 212 11.84 7.44 -18.12
CA ASP A 212 12.59 6.78 -19.20
C ASP A 212 14.09 7.06 -19.02
N LEU A 213 14.89 6.01 -18.85
CA LEU A 213 16.34 6.09 -18.64
C LEU A 213 17.14 6.12 -19.93
N SER A 214 16.49 5.89 -21.08
CA SER A 214 17.11 5.93 -22.41
C SER A 214 17.70 7.31 -22.74
N PHE A 215 17.28 8.34 -22.01
CA PHE A 215 17.75 9.73 -22.14
C PHE A 215 18.29 10.29 -20.82
N SER A 216 18.63 9.44 -19.85
CA SER A 216 19.09 9.86 -18.51
C SER A 216 20.24 10.87 -18.57
N THR A 217 21.25 10.60 -19.39
CA THR A 217 22.48 11.40 -19.52
C THR A 217 22.30 12.73 -20.26
N SER A 218 21.15 12.96 -20.88
CA SER A 218 20.80 14.28 -21.46
C SER A 218 20.25 15.26 -20.42
N ARG A 219 19.86 14.75 -19.24
CA ARG A 219 19.16 15.52 -18.20
C ARG A 219 19.95 15.65 -16.91
N THR A 220 20.82 14.69 -16.63
CA THR A 220 21.58 14.59 -15.38
C THR A 220 23.06 14.28 -15.66
N SER A 221 23.95 14.60 -14.72
CA SER A 221 25.39 14.27 -14.83
C SER A 221 25.70 12.83 -14.39
N PRO A 222 26.84 12.24 -14.79
CA PRO A 222 27.29 10.95 -14.29
C PRO A 222 27.48 10.91 -12.78
N GLY A 223 28.06 11.97 -12.19
CA GLY A 223 28.22 12.09 -10.74
C GLY A 223 26.90 12.12 -9.99
N TRP A 224 25.89 12.81 -10.53
CA TRP A 224 24.54 12.79 -9.97
C TRP A 224 23.91 11.40 -10.05
N LEU A 225 24.04 10.69 -11.19
CA LEU A 225 23.54 9.32 -11.34
C LEU A 225 24.20 8.36 -10.34
N PHE A 226 25.52 8.49 -10.14
CA PHE A 226 26.26 7.72 -9.15
C PHE A 226 25.75 7.99 -7.73
N ALA A 227 25.63 9.26 -7.34
CA ALA A 227 25.09 9.66 -6.04
C ALA A 227 23.67 9.12 -5.81
N TRP A 228 22.81 9.26 -6.82
CA TRP A 228 21.43 8.80 -6.78
C TRP A 228 21.33 7.27 -6.61
N LEU A 229 22.14 6.50 -7.33
CA LEU A 229 22.16 5.03 -7.22
C LEU A 229 22.72 4.55 -5.88
N LYS A 230 23.64 5.30 -5.28
CA LYS A 230 24.28 4.96 -4.01
C LYS A 230 23.37 5.21 -2.80
N SER A 231 22.64 6.32 -2.78
CA SER A 231 21.71 6.63 -1.70
C SER A 231 20.72 7.71 -2.13
N PRO A 232 19.54 7.33 -2.65
CA PRO A 232 18.52 8.28 -3.06
C PRO A 232 18.10 9.26 -1.95
N SER A 233 18.08 8.80 -0.70
CA SER A 233 17.68 9.58 0.48
C SER A 233 18.69 10.65 0.89
N ASN A 234 19.97 10.49 0.50
CA ASN A 234 20.97 11.53 0.67
C ASN A 234 20.83 12.64 -0.37
N VAL A 235 20.20 12.35 -1.52
CA VAL A 235 19.97 13.33 -2.58
C VAL A 235 18.65 14.08 -2.37
N LEU A 236 17.56 13.36 -2.08
CA LEU A 236 16.23 13.91 -1.86
C LEU A 236 15.69 13.46 -0.50
N SER A 237 14.97 14.33 0.20
CA SER A 237 14.37 14.02 1.50
C SER A 237 13.32 12.90 1.45
N SER A 238 12.63 12.77 0.30
CA SER A 238 11.55 11.80 0.09
C SER A 238 11.68 11.11 -1.27
N PRO A 239 12.68 10.22 -1.46
CA PRO A 239 12.89 9.55 -2.74
C PRO A 239 11.85 8.45 -2.96
N ARG A 240 11.31 8.40 -4.18
CA ARG A 240 10.42 7.29 -4.59
C ARG A 240 11.19 6.04 -4.98
N MET A 241 12.37 6.21 -5.56
CA MET A 241 13.27 5.09 -5.86
C MET A 241 13.86 4.58 -4.54
N ALA A 242 13.77 3.27 -4.35
CA ALA A 242 14.33 2.59 -3.18
C ALA A 242 15.86 2.55 -3.25
N ASP A 243 16.51 2.37 -2.11
CA ASP A 243 17.95 2.18 -2.03
C ASP A 243 18.30 0.71 -2.33
N PHE A 244 19.00 0.46 -3.43
CA PHE A 244 19.37 -0.89 -3.86
C PHE A 244 20.60 -1.45 -3.14
N LEU A 245 21.21 -0.66 -2.24
CA LEU A 245 22.37 -1.04 -1.41
C LEU A 245 23.58 -1.41 -2.27
N LEU A 246 23.80 -0.65 -3.33
CA LEU A 246 24.86 -0.91 -4.31
C LEU A 246 26.23 -0.58 -3.73
N THR A 247 27.25 -1.39 -4.06
CA THR A 247 28.63 -0.93 -3.89
C THR A 247 28.96 0.15 -4.92
N ASP A 248 30.12 0.75 -4.77
CA ASP A 248 30.59 1.81 -5.66
C ASP A 248 30.87 1.30 -7.06
N GLU A 249 31.53 0.16 -7.17
CA GLU A 249 31.84 -0.50 -8.43
C GLU A 249 30.55 -0.89 -9.14
N GLU A 250 29.55 -1.35 -8.38
CA GLU A 250 28.23 -1.71 -8.91
C GLU A 250 27.47 -0.49 -9.44
N ALA A 251 27.49 0.62 -8.70
CA ALA A 251 26.89 1.87 -9.13
C ALA A 251 27.61 2.42 -10.38
N ALA A 252 28.95 2.41 -10.39
CA ALA A 252 29.76 2.86 -11.52
C ALA A 252 29.50 2.02 -12.78
N ASP A 253 29.37 0.70 -12.66
CA ASP A 253 29.00 -0.20 -13.76
C ASP A 253 27.63 0.17 -14.36
N ILE A 254 26.62 0.44 -13.52
CA ILE A 254 25.30 0.88 -13.98
C ILE A 254 25.39 2.25 -14.66
N VAL A 255 26.12 3.21 -14.10
CA VAL A 255 26.32 4.54 -14.73
C VAL A 255 27.00 4.38 -16.08
N ALA A 256 28.06 3.56 -16.18
CA ALA A 256 28.75 3.27 -17.43
C ALA A 256 27.79 2.69 -18.48
N PHE A 257 26.90 1.78 -18.08
CA PHE A 257 25.84 1.28 -18.95
C PHE A 257 24.88 2.39 -19.42
N LEU A 258 24.36 3.22 -18.51
CA LEU A 258 23.46 4.32 -18.87
C LEU A 258 24.12 5.32 -19.84
N LEU A 259 25.45 5.51 -19.73
CA LEU A 259 26.23 6.33 -20.67
C LEU A 259 26.31 5.74 -22.08
N THR A 260 26.09 4.43 -22.25
CA THR A 260 25.97 3.80 -23.59
C THR A 260 24.62 4.05 -24.24
N LEU A 261 23.57 4.32 -23.46
CA LEU A 261 22.21 4.53 -23.95
C LEU A 261 21.99 5.89 -24.62
N ARG A 262 23.04 6.72 -24.76
CA ARG A 262 23.01 8.08 -25.30
C ARG A 262 22.31 8.14 -26.66
N LYS A 263 20.99 8.31 -26.63
CA LYS A 263 20.21 8.81 -27.75
C LYS A 263 20.11 10.30 -27.59
N ALA A 264 20.67 11.06 -28.54
CA ALA A 264 20.35 12.47 -28.66
C ALA A 264 18.84 12.57 -28.94
N ARG A 265 18.05 12.97 -27.94
CA ARG A 265 16.72 13.50 -28.27
C ARG A 265 16.92 14.97 -28.58
N PRO A 266 16.65 15.43 -29.81
CA PRO A 266 16.66 16.83 -30.13
C PRO A 266 15.47 17.45 -29.42
N VAL A 267 15.65 17.88 -28.18
CA VAL A 267 14.78 18.92 -27.65
C VAL A 267 15.39 20.20 -28.21
N GLU A 268 14.73 20.81 -29.18
CA GLU A 268 14.96 22.23 -29.46
C GLU A 268 14.56 22.97 -28.20
N VAL A 269 15.55 23.24 -27.36
CA VAL A 269 15.34 23.95 -26.12
C VAL A 269 15.31 25.43 -26.50
N PRO A 270 14.26 26.18 -26.14
CA PRO A 270 14.28 27.63 -26.28
C PRO A 270 15.57 28.15 -25.64
N ARG A 271 16.37 28.94 -26.36
CA ARG A 271 17.56 29.57 -25.77
C ARG A 271 17.14 30.22 -24.46
N PHE A 272 17.72 29.76 -23.37
CA PHE A 272 17.58 30.43 -22.08
C PHE A 272 18.21 31.83 -22.23
N PRO A 273 17.58 32.90 -21.69
CA PRO A 273 18.06 34.26 -21.90
C PRO A 273 19.50 34.46 -21.41
N PRO A 274 20.21 35.46 -21.97
CA PRO A 274 21.58 35.31 -22.47
C PRO A 274 22.64 35.49 -21.38
N GLU A 275 23.83 34.91 -21.62
CA GLU A 275 25.09 35.16 -20.88
C GLU A 275 25.45 36.65 -20.73
N SER A 276 24.70 37.55 -21.38
CA SER A 276 24.83 39.01 -21.40
C SER A 276 23.64 39.77 -20.80
N ALA A 277 22.73 39.12 -20.08
CA ALA A 277 21.62 39.79 -19.38
C ALA A 277 22.14 40.66 -18.23
N SER A 278 21.53 41.83 -18.02
CA SER A 278 21.83 42.66 -16.83
C SER A 278 21.27 42.04 -15.56
N ASP A 279 21.84 42.37 -14.40
CA ASP A 279 21.34 41.95 -13.09
C ASP A 279 19.85 42.28 -12.92
N ASP A 280 19.41 43.50 -13.27
CA ASP A 280 17.98 43.88 -13.25
C ASP A 280 17.07 42.96 -14.08
N THR A 281 17.59 42.43 -15.20
CA THR A 281 16.84 41.51 -16.07
C THR A 281 16.72 40.14 -15.41
N LEU A 282 17.78 39.67 -14.77
CA LEU A 282 17.80 38.40 -14.02
C LEU A 282 16.88 38.48 -12.81
N ASP A 283 16.91 39.58 -12.06
CA ASP A 283 16.03 39.83 -10.92
C ASP A 283 14.56 39.83 -11.34
N ALA A 284 14.22 40.53 -12.42
CA ALA A 284 12.86 40.52 -12.97
C ALA A 284 12.42 39.12 -13.44
N LEU A 285 13.34 38.32 -13.98
CA LEU A 285 13.08 36.95 -14.40
C LEU A 285 12.85 36.03 -13.20
N TYR A 286 13.67 36.17 -12.16
CA TYR A 286 13.56 35.43 -10.89
C TYR A 286 12.22 35.74 -10.22
N GLU A 287 11.87 37.02 -10.03
CA GLU A 287 10.61 37.44 -9.39
C GLU A 287 9.38 36.95 -10.16
N LYS A 288 9.44 36.98 -11.49
CA LYS A 288 8.38 36.41 -12.32
C LYS A 288 8.25 34.90 -12.10
N GLY A 289 9.37 34.17 -12.04
CA GLY A 289 9.40 32.73 -11.78
C GLY A 289 8.87 32.37 -10.39
N ALA A 290 9.29 33.11 -9.36
CA ALA A 290 8.83 32.99 -7.99
C ALA A 290 7.31 33.21 -7.89
N SER A 291 6.81 34.23 -8.57
CA SER A 291 5.38 34.51 -8.66
C SER A 291 4.62 33.34 -9.27
N ILE A 292 5.08 32.80 -10.42
CA ILE A 292 4.48 31.62 -11.08
C ILE A 292 4.47 30.42 -10.12
N TYR A 293 5.61 30.10 -9.48
CA TYR A 293 5.72 28.98 -8.55
C TYR A 293 4.69 29.06 -7.42
N ARG A 294 4.49 30.26 -6.87
CA ARG A 294 3.53 30.54 -5.79
C ARG A 294 2.07 30.49 -6.27
N VAL A 295 1.73 31.13 -7.38
CA VAL A 295 0.33 31.20 -7.87
C VAL A 295 -0.15 29.89 -8.47
N SER A 296 0.75 29.14 -9.12
CA SER A 296 0.47 27.78 -9.62
C SER A 296 0.52 26.72 -8.51
N ARG A 297 0.85 27.12 -7.28
CA ARG A 297 0.85 26.27 -6.07
C ARG A 297 1.68 25.01 -6.23
N CYS A 298 2.87 25.14 -6.81
CA CYS A 298 3.79 24.02 -7.01
C CYS A 298 4.05 23.24 -5.72
N ILE A 299 4.16 23.94 -4.58
CA ILE A 299 4.39 23.35 -3.26
C ILE A 299 3.26 22.43 -2.76
N SER A 300 2.03 22.58 -3.27
CA SER A 300 0.91 21.71 -2.90
C SER A 300 1.06 20.28 -3.43
N CYS A 301 1.87 20.09 -4.47
CA CYS A 301 2.19 18.77 -5.01
C CYS A 301 3.65 18.38 -4.76
N HIS A 302 4.56 19.35 -4.77
CA HIS A 302 6.00 19.14 -4.67
C HIS A 302 6.52 19.66 -3.33
N ALA A 303 7.09 18.78 -2.51
CA ALA A 303 7.80 19.22 -1.32
C ALA A 303 9.03 20.05 -1.69
N VAL A 304 9.49 20.86 -0.75
CA VAL A 304 10.82 21.47 -0.75
C VAL A 304 11.44 21.11 0.60
N ASP A 305 12.47 20.26 0.56
CA ASP A 305 13.11 19.67 1.75
C ASP A 305 12.10 19.01 2.69
N GLY A 306 11.23 18.19 2.10
CA GLY A 306 10.21 17.42 2.82
C GLY A 306 9.00 18.25 3.28
N ARG A 307 8.98 19.58 3.06
CA ARG A 307 7.86 20.45 3.40
C ARG A 307 6.99 20.74 2.18
N GLY A 308 5.71 20.39 2.25
CA GLY A 308 4.75 20.58 1.16
C GLY A 308 4.02 19.29 0.81
N GLY A 309 3.55 19.19 -0.44
CA GLY A 309 2.87 18.01 -0.96
C GLY A 309 3.83 16.91 -1.39
N THR A 310 3.36 15.66 -1.35
CA THR A 310 4.07 14.48 -1.84
C THR A 310 3.51 13.80 -3.13
N PRO A 311 2.39 14.27 -3.76
CA PRO A 311 1.97 13.76 -5.08
C PRO A 311 2.99 13.92 -6.21
N GLY A 312 3.88 14.92 -6.12
CA GLY A 312 5.04 15.14 -6.98
C GLY A 312 6.37 14.80 -6.26
N PRO A 313 7.49 14.69 -6.99
CA PRO A 313 8.82 14.58 -6.38
C PRO A 313 9.21 15.89 -5.68
N ASP A 314 10.03 15.79 -4.63
CA ASP A 314 10.64 16.94 -3.95
C ASP A 314 11.47 17.78 -4.94
N HIS A 315 11.33 19.10 -4.85
CA HIS A 315 12.07 20.08 -5.64
C HIS A 315 13.40 20.50 -5.01
N ALA A 316 13.67 20.14 -3.76
CA ALA A 316 14.98 20.34 -3.15
C ALA A 316 16.07 19.81 -4.08
N ARG A 317 17.09 20.63 -4.33
CA ARG A 317 18.26 20.28 -5.14
C ARG A 317 17.91 19.94 -6.60
N ILE A 318 16.75 20.33 -7.11
CA ILE A 318 16.38 20.07 -8.52
C ILE A 318 17.38 20.71 -9.49
N ALA A 319 17.99 21.85 -9.10
CA ALA A 319 19.06 22.53 -9.84
C ALA A 319 20.31 21.64 -10.04
N HIS A 320 20.59 20.76 -9.07
CA HIS A 320 21.72 19.82 -9.12
C HIS A 320 21.43 18.55 -9.93
N LYS A 321 20.15 18.32 -10.22
CA LYS A 321 19.68 17.18 -11.00
C LYS A 321 19.47 17.54 -12.46
N LEU A 322 18.71 18.60 -12.73
CA LEU A 322 18.25 18.98 -14.06
C LEU A 322 18.91 20.29 -14.48
N ASN A 323 19.52 20.29 -15.66
CA ASN A 323 19.89 21.54 -16.31
C ASN A 323 18.65 22.31 -16.77
N ILE A 324 18.80 23.62 -16.98
CA ILE A 324 17.72 24.50 -17.46
C ILE A 324 17.02 23.96 -18.72
N PRO A 325 17.74 23.47 -19.75
CA PRO A 325 17.10 22.80 -20.88
C PRO A 325 16.15 21.67 -20.52
N ALA A 326 16.54 20.80 -19.59
CA ALA A 326 15.72 19.71 -19.10
C ALA A 326 14.52 20.21 -18.28
N LEU A 327 14.68 21.27 -17.47
CA LEU A 327 13.58 21.91 -16.74
C LEU A 327 12.53 22.48 -17.71
N LEU A 328 12.96 23.24 -18.73
CA LEU A 328 12.09 23.81 -19.75
C LEU A 328 11.28 22.73 -20.48
N ALA A 329 11.95 21.65 -20.88
CA ALA A 329 11.32 20.53 -21.56
C ALA A 329 10.32 19.79 -20.66
N TRP A 330 10.67 19.62 -19.37
CA TRP A 330 9.79 18.96 -18.40
C TRP A 330 8.54 19.79 -18.11
N ILE A 331 8.69 21.09 -17.88
CA ILE A 331 7.56 22.00 -17.61
C ILE A 331 6.63 22.09 -18.83
N GLU A 332 7.18 22.01 -20.05
CA GLU A 332 6.38 21.99 -21.29
C GLU A 332 5.53 20.72 -21.42
N ASP A 333 6.17 19.55 -21.34
CA ASP A 333 5.50 18.28 -21.50
C ASP A 333 6.25 17.16 -20.76
N PRO A 334 5.86 16.86 -19.51
CA PRO A 334 6.49 15.78 -18.75
C PRO A 334 6.32 14.40 -19.42
N GLY A 335 5.29 14.23 -20.26
CA GLY A 335 5.02 13.02 -21.02
C GLY A 335 6.15 12.63 -21.97
N ARG A 336 7.01 13.59 -22.36
CA ARG A 336 8.24 13.31 -23.13
C ARG A 336 9.20 12.40 -22.37
N PHE A 337 9.26 12.51 -21.06
CA PHE A 337 10.21 11.80 -20.22
C PHE A 337 9.57 10.66 -19.41
N HIS A 338 8.28 10.78 -19.12
CA HIS A 338 7.56 9.84 -18.29
C HIS A 338 6.08 9.83 -18.68
N SER A 339 5.66 8.79 -19.39
CA SER A 339 4.29 8.64 -19.90
C SER A 339 3.23 8.57 -18.79
N GLY A 340 3.60 8.03 -17.62
CA GLY A 340 2.76 7.90 -16.43
C GLY A 340 2.71 9.14 -15.52
N HIS A 341 3.18 10.31 -15.98
CA HIS A 341 3.26 11.50 -15.12
C HIS A 341 1.89 11.96 -14.60
N LEU A 342 1.88 12.40 -13.34
CA LEU A 342 0.72 13.01 -12.69
C LEU A 342 0.74 14.55 -12.76
N MET A 343 1.89 15.14 -13.11
CA MET A 343 2.02 16.61 -13.16
C MET A 343 0.99 17.20 -14.16
N PRO A 344 0.15 18.15 -13.73
CA PRO A 344 -0.82 18.80 -14.60
C PRO A 344 -0.15 19.59 -15.72
N ARG A 345 -0.83 19.70 -16.87
CA ARG A 345 -0.37 20.52 -18.00
C ARG A 345 -0.86 21.95 -17.84
N PHE A 346 -0.04 22.80 -17.22
CA PHE A 346 -0.38 24.20 -16.94
C PHE A 346 -0.46 25.09 -18.19
N ARG A 347 0.11 24.67 -19.33
CA ARG A 347 0.13 25.43 -20.60
C ARG A 347 0.75 26.84 -20.50
N PHE A 348 1.79 26.98 -19.68
CA PHE A 348 2.57 28.22 -19.58
C PHE A 348 3.16 28.65 -20.93
N THR A 349 3.21 29.96 -21.15
CA THR A 349 3.92 30.58 -22.28
C THR A 349 5.42 30.29 -22.21
N VAL A 350 6.15 30.46 -23.32
CA VAL A 350 7.61 30.26 -23.37
C VAL A 350 8.33 31.12 -22.33
N ALA A 351 7.96 32.40 -22.20
CA ALA A 351 8.56 33.32 -21.26
C ALA A 351 8.27 32.96 -19.79
N GLU A 352 7.07 32.47 -19.49
CA GLU A 352 6.73 31.98 -18.15
C GLU A 352 7.53 30.72 -17.80
N ARG A 353 7.70 29.79 -18.75
CA ARG A 353 8.54 28.60 -18.56
C ARG A 353 10.01 28.96 -18.31
N GLN A 354 10.55 29.93 -19.04
CA GLN A 354 11.91 30.44 -18.82
C GLN A 354 12.07 31.05 -17.43
N ALA A 355 11.13 31.91 -17.02
CA ALA A 355 11.13 32.51 -15.68
C ALA A 355 11.08 31.44 -14.58
N LEU A 356 10.16 30.46 -14.70
CA LEU A 356 10.02 29.38 -13.74
C LEU A 356 11.25 28.47 -13.69
N ALA A 357 11.82 28.12 -14.85
CA ALA A 357 13.03 27.30 -14.92
C ALA A 357 14.24 28.01 -14.30
N PHE A 358 14.36 29.33 -14.49
CA PHE A 358 15.39 30.14 -13.85
C PHE A 358 15.23 30.19 -12.34
N TYR A 359 14.02 30.54 -11.87
CA TYR A 359 13.72 30.55 -10.44
C TYR A 359 14.06 29.20 -9.80
N LEU A 360 13.70 28.08 -10.43
CA LEU A 360 14.05 26.75 -9.93
C LEU A 360 15.56 26.45 -9.97
N SER A 361 16.32 26.98 -10.92
CA SER A 361 17.78 26.78 -10.96
C SER A 361 18.51 27.55 -9.89
N GLU A 362 18.00 28.73 -9.52
CA GLU A 362 18.60 29.59 -8.49
C GLU A 362 18.10 29.24 -7.08
N GLU A 363 16.78 29.21 -6.87
CA GLU A 363 16.19 29.02 -5.53
C GLU A 363 16.47 27.64 -4.95
N MET A 364 16.48 26.60 -5.81
CA MET A 364 16.63 25.22 -5.36
C MET A 364 18.09 24.75 -5.40
N ARG A 365 19.03 25.71 -5.47
CA ARG A 365 20.47 25.46 -5.41
C ARG A 365 20.91 25.36 -3.95
N ASP A 366 21.47 24.21 -3.60
CA ASP A 366 22.00 23.92 -2.26
C ASP A 366 23.53 23.90 -2.33
N THR A 367 24.19 24.89 -1.73
CA THR A 367 25.65 25.06 -1.79
C THR A 367 26.39 23.99 -1.00
N ASP A 368 25.85 23.55 0.13
CA ASP A 368 26.47 22.49 0.95
C ASP A 368 26.44 21.16 0.18
N TRP A 369 25.37 20.95 -0.58
CA TRP A 369 25.27 19.79 -1.47
C TRP A 369 26.20 19.86 -2.68
N GLU A 370 26.58 21.04 -3.16
CA GLU A 370 27.52 21.16 -4.30
C GLU A 370 28.87 20.54 -4.00
N GLU A 371 29.42 20.83 -2.83
CA GLU A 371 30.68 20.25 -2.38
C GLU A 371 30.60 18.72 -2.32
N ARG A 372 29.49 18.22 -1.76
CA ARG A 372 29.25 16.77 -1.66
C ARG A 372 29.08 16.12 -3.04
N LEU A 373 28.35 16.77 -3.94
CA LEU A 373 28.16 16.28 -5.31
C LEU A 373 29.47 16.33 -6.09
N ALA A 374 30.33 17.32 -5.86
CA ALA A 374 31.66 17.40 -6.46
C ALA A 374 32.56 16.24 -5.99
N GLU A 375 32.57 15.92 -4.70
CA GLU A 375 33.28 14.75 -4.16
C GLU A 375 32.79 13.44 -4.79
N LEU A 376 31.47 13.24 -4.86
CA LEU A 376 30.87 12.06 -5.47
C LEU A 376 31.12 11.99 -6.98
N THR A 377 31.17 13.14 -7.64
CA THR A 377 31.52 13.23 -9.07
C THR A 377 32.96 12.82 -9.30
N ALA A 378 33.91 13.36 -8.52
CA ALA A 378 35.31 12.97 -8.60
C ALA A 378 35.48 11.47 -8.32
N ARG A 379 34.75 10.92 -7.36
CA ARG A 379 34.74 9.47 -7.07
C ARG A 379 34.15 8.65 -8.22
N ALA A 380 33.08 9.10 -8.86
CA ALA A 380 32.54 8.43 -10.03
C ALA A 380 33.55 8.47 -11.20
N GLU A 381 34.21 9.59 -11.43
CA GLU A 381 35.21 9.78 -12.49
C GLU A 381 36.43 8.87 -12.33
N THR A 382 36.85 8.55 -11.10
CA THR A 382 37.95 7.60 -10.87
C THR A 382 37.54 6.14 -11.15
N LEU A 383 36.28 5.79 -10.93
CA LEU A 383 35.77 4.42 -11.09
C LEU A 383 35.30 4.12 -12.52
N LEU A 384 34.73 5.11 -13.21
CA LEU A 384 34.14 4.94 -14.54
C LEU A 384 35.08 4.36 -15.61
N PRO A 385 36.39 4.69 -15.65
CA PRO A 385 37.33 4.08 -16.60
C PRO A 385 37.49 2.56 -16.43
N ALA A 386 37.32 2.04 -15.21
CA ALA A 386 37.39 0.60 -14.91
C ALA A 386 36.01 -0.10 -14.90
N ALA A 387 34.93 0.69 -14.99
CA ALA A 387 33.57 0.18 -15.03
C ALA A 387 33.28 -0.54 -16.35
N ALA A 388 32.45 -1.59 -16.30
CA ALA A 388 32.06 -2.37 -17.47
C ALA A 388 30.57 -2.22 -17.75
N PRO A 389 30.17 -1.56 -18.87
CA PRO A 389 28.78 -1.42 -19.25
C PRO A 389 27.98 -2.72 -19.29
N GLU A 390 28.59 -3.83 -19.71
CA GLU A 390 27.91 -5.14 -19.73
C GLU A 390 27.62 -5.69 -18.32
N ARG A 391 28.48 -5.42 -17.33
CA ARG A 391 28.19 -5.75 -15.92
C ARG A 391 27.03 -4.89 -15.41
N GLY A 392 27.05 -3.59 -15.75
CA GLY A 392 25.96 -2.67 -15.44
C GLY A 392 24.62 -3.12 -16.02
N ARG A 393 24.61 -3.49 -17.30
CA ARG A 393 23.42 -4.02 -17.99
C ARG A 393 22.85 -5.25 -17.30
N LYS A 394 23.69 -6.23 -16.95
CA LYS A 394 23.27 -7.44 -16.22
C LYS A 394 22.66 -7.09 -14.86
N ARG A 395 23.23 -6.12 -14.16
CA ARG A 395 22.75 -5.68 -12.85
C ARG A 395 21.40 -4.97 -12.94
N VAL A 396 21.21 -4.11 -13.94
CA VAL A 396 19.92 -3.46 -14.24
C VAL A 396 18.80 -4.51 -14.42
N LEU A 397 19.09 -5.63 -15.08
CA LEU A 397 18.13 -6.74 -15.21
C LEU A 397 17.93 -7.48 -13.89
N ALA A 398 19.01 -7.84 -13.20
CA ALA A 398 18.94 -8.62 -11.96
C ALA A 398 18.20 -7.89 -10.83
N LEU A 399 18.33 -6.56 -10.75
CA LEU A 399 17.65 -5.73 -9.76
C LEU A 399 16.21 -5.37 -10.16
N GLY A 400 15.76 -5.75 -11.35
CA GLY A 400 14.42 -5.46 -11.83
C GLY A 400 14.16 -3.99 -12.16
N CYS A 401 15.21 -3.20 -12.47
CA CYS A 401 15.07 -1.78 -12.77
C CYS A 401 14.07 -1.51 -13.90
N VAL A 402 13.99 -2.42 -14.88
CA VAL A 402 13.07 -2.35 -16.04
C VAL A 402 11.59 -2.53 -15.67
N GLY A 403 11.30 -3.05 -14.47
CA GLY A 403 9.94 -3.16 -13.95
C GLY A 403 9.33 -1.81 -13.58
N CYS A 404 10.17 -0.80 -13.32
CA CYS A 404 9.74 0.57 -13.05
C CYS A 404 10.15 1.53 -14.17
N HIS A 405 11.33 1.33 -14.77
CA HIS A 405 11.91 2.22 -15.76
C HIS A 405 11.76 1.68 -17.18
N LYS A 406 11.41 2.56 -18.11
CA LYS A 406 11.59 2.28 -19.53
C LYS A 406 13.08 2.41 -19.87
N ILE A 407 13.63 1.37 -20.51
CA ILE A 407 15.01 1.34 -21.00
C ILE A 407 15.00 0.70 -22.39
N ASP A 408 15.38 1.47 -23.41
CA ASP A 408 15.42 1.01 -24.80
C ASP A 408 16.27 -0.26 -24.96
N GLY A 409 15.68 -1.31 -25.53
CA GLY A 409 16.34 -2.61 -25.73
C GLY A 409 16.29 -3.56 -24.52
N MET A 410 15.47 -3.27 -23.50
CA MET A 410 15.35 -4.07 -22.27
C MET A 410 13.89 -4.29 -21.80
N GLN A 411 12.90 -4.22 -22.70
CA GLN A 411 11.47 -4.20 -22.37
C GLN A 411 10.88 -5.51 -21.84
N GLN A 412 11.62 -6.62 -21.83
CA GLN A 412 11.12 -7.92 -21.39
C GLN A 412 11.96 -8.43 -20.22
N SER A 413 11.41 -8.35 -19.02
CA SER A 413 11.83 -9.23 -17.93
C SER A 413 10.59 -9.69 -17.15
N GLN A 414 10.61 -10.94 -16.72
CA GLN A 414 9.68 -11.40 -15.70
C GLN A 414 9.89 -10.61 -14.40
N PRO A 415 8.88 -10.54 -13.52
CA PRO A 415 9.05 -9.98 -12.18
C PRO A 415 10.24 -10.67 -11.47
N VAL A 416 11.17 -9.89 -10.93
CA VAL A 416 12.38 -10.41 -10.24
C VAL A 416 12.10 -10.74 -8.77
N GLY A 417 11.03 -10.19 -8.21
CA GLY A 417 10.58 -10.38 -6.84
C GLY A 417 9.66 -11.58 -6.70
N ALA A 418 9.44 -12.00 -5.46
CA ALA A 418 8.53 -13.10 -5.14
C ALA A 418 7.09 -12.81 -5.60
N ASP A 419 6.35 -13.85 -5.98
CA ASP A 419 4.92 -13.74 -6.25
C ASP A 419 4.16 -13.45 -4.94
N LEU A 420 3.43 -12.34 -4.93
CA LEU A 420 2.63 -11.89 -3.79
C LEU A 420 1.13 -12.12 -3.99
N THR A 421 0.71 -12.73 -5.10
CA THR A 421 -0.70 -12.91 -5.47
C THR A 421 -1.56 -13.52 -4.37
N LEU A 422 -1.00 -14.47 -3.63
CA LEU A 422 -1.66 -15.13 -2.49
C LEU A 422 -0.82 -15.01 -1.21
N PHE A 423 -0.10 -13.90 -1.04
CA PHE A 423 0.76 -13.71 0.12
C PHE A 423 -0.01 -13.78 1.45
N GLY A 424 -1.25 -13.26 1.47
CA GLY A 424 -2.17 -13.34 2.60
C GLY A 424 -2.67 -14.75 2.95
N GLU A 425 -2.43 -15.74 2.09
CA GLU A 425 -2.70 -17.16 2.37
C GLU A 425 -1.41 -17.95 2.62
N LYS A 426 -0.24 -17.32 2.49
CA LYS A 426 1.05 -17.99 2.63
C LYS A 426 1.28 -18.37 4.10
N PRO A 427 1.44 -19.66 4.43
CA PRO A 427 1.69 -20.08 5.80
C PRO A 427 3.11 -19.68 6.23
N ALA A 428 3.30 -19.41 7.52
CA ALA A 428 4.60 -19.00 8.06
C ALA A 428 5.70 -20.05 7.79
N SER A 429 5.36 -21.33 7.74
CA SER A 429 6.29 -22.42 7.40
C SER A 429 6.89 -22.34 5.98
N ARG A 430 6.31 -21.52 5.08
CA ARG A 430 6.84 -21.25 3.74
C ARG A 430 7.60 -19.91 3.65
N LEU A 431 7.88 -19.29 4.80
CA LEU A 431 8.71 -18.10 4.91
C LEU A 431 10.08 -18.48 5.45
N MET A 432 11.11 -17.79 4.97
CA MET A 432 12.49 -18.01 5.42
C MET A 432 12.76 -17.11 6.62
N PHE A 433 12.93 -17.70 7.79
CA PHE A 433 13.37 -17.00 8.99
C PHE A 433 14.88 -17.21 9.18
N PRO A 434 15.66 -16.15 9.47
CA PRO A 434 17.08 -16.30 9.72
C PRO A 434 17.34 -17.05 11.04
N PRO A 435 18.49 -17.74 11.19
CA PRO A 435 18.82 -18.50 12.41
C PRO A 435 18.76 -17.68 13.71
N GLU A 436 19.07 -16.40 13.64
CA GLU A 436 19.07 -15.43 14.73
C GLU A 436 17.69 -14.80 15.02
N TRP A 437 16.63 -15.27 14.36
CA TRP A 437 15.27 -14.76 14.54
C TRP A 437 14.76 -14.97 15.98
N THR A 438 14.46 -13.87 16.68
CA THR A 438 13.95 -13.89 18.06
C THR A 438 12.46 -13.54 18.20
N GLY A 439 11.81 -13.12 17.11
CA GLY A 439 10.41 -12.71 17.11
C GLY A 439 9.41 -13.88 16.97
N PRO A 440 8.10 -13.59 16.97
CA PRO A 440 7.09 -14.59 16.64
C PRO A 440 7.28 -15.19 15.25
N LEU A 441 7.07 -16.50 15.11
CA LEU A 441 7.15 -17.22 13.82
C LEU A 441 5.83 -17.06 13.03
N THR A 442 5.47 -15.82 12.73
CA THR A 442 4.24 -15.47 12.01
C THR A 442 4.55 -14.70 10.73
N ARG A 443 3.61 -14.71 9.79
CA ARG A 443 3.74 -13.96 8.53
C ARG A 443 3.79 -12.46 8.79
N GLU A 444 3.04 -11.98 9.77
CA GLU A 444 2.97 -10.57 10.15
C GLU A 444 4.31 -10.10 10.69
N ALA A 445 4.91 -10.85 11.63
CA ALA A 445 6.22 -10.53 12.18
C ALA A 445 7.30 -10.59 11.09
N TRP A 446 7.27 -11.63 10.25
CA TRP A 446 8.17 -11.75 9.09
C TRP A 446 8.08 -10.56 8.14
N THR A 447 6.86 -10.15 7.79
CA THR A 447 6.61 -9.05 6.85
C THR A 447 7.09 -7.73 7.44
N ARG A 448 6.84 -7.45 8.72
CA ARG A 448 7.37 -6.26 9.40
C ARG A 448 8.89 -6.21 9.37
N ALA A 449 9.54 -7.32 9.71
CA ALA A 449 10.99 -7.40 9.68
C ALA A 449 11.53 -7.18 8.26
N LYS A 450 10.89 -7.77 7.24
CA LYS A 450 11.28 -7.61 5.83
C LYS A 450 11.11 -6.19 5.31
N LEU A 451 10.05 -5.49 5.72
CA LEU A 451 9.83 -4.07 5.39
C LEU A 451 10.85 -3.16 6.07
N LYS A 452 11.30 -3.52 7.28
CA LYS A 452 12.29 -2.77 8.04
C LYS A 452 13.72 -2.99 7.55
N ASP A 453 14.09 -4.25 7.34
CA ASP A 453 15.38 -4.66 6.81
C ASP A 453 15.19 -5.77 5.75
N PRO A 454 15.24 -5.42 4.46
CA PRO A 454 15.07 -6.38 3.39
C PRO A 454 16.24 -7.36 3.27
N ARG A 455 17.39 -7.11 3.92
CA ARG A 455 18.59 -7.96 3.87
C ARG A 455 18.80 -8.80 5.13
N ALA A 456 17.94 -8.69 6.13
CA ALA A 456 18.00 -9.47 7.37
C ALA A 456 18.02 -11.00 7.19
N GLY A 457 17.66 -11.53 6.01
CA GLY A 457 17.76 -12.97 5.69
C GLY A 457 18.98 -13.35 4.84
N GLY A 458 19.95 -12.43 4.66
CA GLY A 458 21.20 -12.63 3.92
C GLY A 458 21.41 -11.69 2.73
N ASP A 459 22.68 -11.52 2.34
CA ASP A 459 23.10 -10.56 1.31
C ASP A 459 22.57 -10.87 -0.11
N SER A 460 22.21 -12.13 -0.38
CA SER A 460 21.64 -12.57 -1.66
C SER A 460 20.26 -11.97 -1.98
N LEU A 461 19.64 -11.27 -1.02
CA LEU A 461 18.21 -11.01 -1.03
C LEU A 461 17.62 -9.89 -1.90
N LEU A 462 18.26 -9.25 -2.88
CA LEU A 462 17.74 -8.28 -3.89
C LEU A 462 16.66 -7.19 -3.60
N MET A 463 15.68 -7.38 -2.70
CA MET A 463 14.68 -6.37 -2.34
C MET A 463 15.41 -5.12 -1.84
N PRO A 464 15.13 -3.95 -2.44
CA PRO A 464 15.78 -2.71 -2.05
C PRO A 464 15.19 -2.21 -0.72
N LYS A 465 15.94 -1.35 -0.03
CA LYS A 465 15.49 -0.67 1.18
C LYS A 465 14.52 0.44 0.80
N ILE A 466 13.30 0.34 1.32
CA ILE A 466 12.25 1.34 1.14
C ILE A 466 12.09 2.06 2.47
N GLU A 467 12.35 3.36 2.49
CA GLU A 467 12.15 4.19 3.69
C GLU A 467 10.64 4.39 3.92
N LEU A 468 10.11 3.71 4.94
CA LEU A 468 8.72 3.81 5.40
C LEU A 468 8.70 4.26 6.86
N SER A 469 7.73 5.11 7.20
CA SER A 469 7.39 5.35 8.61
C SER A 469 6.78 4.08 9.22
N ASP A 470 6.80 3.94 10.55
CA ASP A 470 6.16 2.80 11.22
C ASP A 470 4.67 2.67 10.86
N GLU A 471 3.97 3.81 10.72
CA GLU A 471 2.56 3.83 10.31
C GLU A 471 2.37 3.36 8.87
N ASP A 472 3.24 3.79 7.95
CA ASP A 472 3.21 3.37 6.55
C ASP A 472 3.57 1.89 6.40
N ALA A 473 4.54 1.39 7.18
CA ALA A 473 4.91 -0.02 7.20
C ALA A 473 3.75 -0.90 7.68
N GLU A 474 3.00 -0.48 8.71
CA GLU A 474 1.79 -1.18 9.14
C GLU A 474 0.68 -1.16 8.09
N ALA A 475 0.47 -0.03 7.40
CA ALA A 475 -0.50 0.04 6.31
C ALA A 475 -0.11 -0.90 5.16
N VAL A 476 1.18 -0.94 4.79
CA VAL A 476 1.71 -1.87 3.78
C VAL A 476 1.57 -3.32 4.25
N LEU A 477 1.71 -3.62 5.54
CA LEU A 477 1.42 -4.95 6.09
C LEU A 477 -0.06 -5.32 5.88
N VAL A 478 -1.01 -4.46 6.26
CA VAL A 478 -2.45 -4.68 6.03
C VAL A 478 -2.74 -4.96 4.56
N ALA A 479 -2.14 -4.17 3.66
CA ALA A 479 -2.24 -4.39 2.23
C ALA A 479 -1.57 -5.71 1.78
N SER A 480 -0.43 -6.08 2.33
CA SER A 480 0.24 -7.33 1.96
C SER A 480 -0.57 -8.57 2.35
N LEU A 481 -1.16 -8.56 3.54
CA LEU A 481 -1.98 -9.66 4.08
C LEU A 481 -3.29 -9.89 3.33
N SER A 482 -3.69 -8.95 2.49
CA SER A 482 -4.99 -8.97 1.85
C SER A 482 -4.95 -9.46 0.41
N TYR A 483 -3.75 -9.76 -0.11
CA TYR A 483 -3.58 -10.59 -1.30
C TYR A 483 -3.96 -12.05 -0.98
N THR A 484 -5.27 -12.29 -1.02
CA THR A 484 -5.95 -13.56 -0.75
C THR A 484 -6.90 -13.84 -1.92
N LYS A 485 -7.44 -15.05 -2.00
CA LYS A 485 -8.46 -15.38 -2.98
C LYS A 485 -9.70 -14.52 -2.76
N PRO A 486 -10.29 -13.97 -3.84
CA PRO A 486 -11.54 -13.26 -3.72
C PRO A 486 -12.67 -14.19 -3.26
N ALA A 487 -13.68 -13.61 -2.65
CA ALA A 487 -14.90 -14.30 -2.26
C ALA A 487 -15.61 -14.85 -3.51
N PRO A 488 -16.20 -16.06 -3.42
CA PRO A 488 -17.13 -16.54 -4.44
C PRO A 488 -18.17 -15.48 -4.74
N GLN A 489 -18.44 -15.25 -6.03
CA GLN A 489 -19.39 -14.23 -6.48
C GLN A 489 -20.76 -14.35 -5.81
N ALA A 490 -21.21 -15.58 -5.51
CA ALA A 490 -22.47 -15.84 -4.82
C ALA A 490 -22.61 -15.12 -3.47
N LEU A 491 -21.51 -14.79 -2.78
CA LEU A 491 -21.55 -14.08 -1.50
C LEU A 491 -21.78 -12.57 -1.62
N TRP A 492 -21.63 -12.02 -2.83
CA TRP A 492 -21.78 -10.59 -3.09
C TRP A 492 -22.60 -10.28 -4.36
N ALA A 493 -23.19 -11.29 -5.00
CA ALA A 493 -24.00 -11.15 -6.23
C ALA A 493 -25.25 -10.28 -6.03
N ASP A 494 -25.83 -10.30 -4.84
CA ASP A 494 -27.02 -9.49 -4.47
C ASP A 494 -26.65 -8.06 -4.02
N SER A 495 -25.36 -7.74 -3.94
CA SER A 495 -24.91 -6.38 -3.63
C SER A 495 -25.05 -5.52 -4.89
N ALA A 496 -26.12 -4.73 -4.96
CA ALA A 496 -26.36 -3.71 -5.98
C ALA A 496 -25.25 -2.63 -6.07
N LEU A 497 -24.16 -2.75 -5.29
CA LEU A 497 -23.05 -1.81 -5.19
C LEU A 497 -21.79 -2.24 -5.97
N VAL A 498 -21.79 -3.40 -6.66
CA VAL A 498 -20.57 -4.02 -7.21
C VAL A 498 -20.33 -3.76 -8.71
N GLN A 499 -20.78 -2.63 -9.24
CA GLN A 499 -20.23 -2.14 -10.50
C GLN A 499 -19.76 -0.71 -10.28
N PRO A 500 -18.45 -0.45 -10.15
CA PRO A 500 -18.00 0.92 -10.34
C PRO A 500 -18.30 1.26 -11.82
N PRO A 501 -19.22 2.20 -12.12
CA PRO A 501 -19.23 2.78 -13.46
C PRO A 501 -17.82 3.31 -13.72
N HIS A 502 -17.32 3.16 -14.95
CA HIS A 502 -16.00 3.63 -15.33
C HIS A 502 -15.79 5.05 -14.74
N PRO A 503 -14.93 5.23 -13.72
CA PRO A 503 -15.03 6.37 -12.81
C PRO A 503 -14.75 7.71 -13.50
N TYR A 504 -14.12 7.63 -14.66
CA TYR A 504 -13.75 8.79 -15.45
C TYR A 504 -14.77 9.07 -16.55
N PRO A 505 -15.25 10.33 -16.65
CA PRO A 505 -16.13 10.77 -17.73
C PRO A 505 -15.60 10.42 -19.13
N ALA A 506 -16.52 10.06 -20.03
CA ALA A 506 -16.25 9.90 -21.46
C ALA A 506 -16.42 11.23 -22.23
N GLY A 507 -16.22 11.19 -23.55
CA GLY A 507 -16.44 12.34 -24.43
C GLY A 507 -15.39 13.45 -24.31
N LYS A 508 -15.70 14.63 -24.89
CA LYS A 508 -14.77 15.77 -24.98
C LYS A 508 -14.33 16.28 -23.60
N ALA A 509 -15.26 16.46 -22.67
CA ALA A 509 -14.95 16.90 -21.31
C ALA A 509 -14.04 15.90 -20.58
N GLY A 510 -14.35 14.60 -20.67
CA GLY A 510 -13.49 13.55 -20.11
C GLY A 510 -12.10 13.48 -20.72
N ALA A 511 -11.98 13.67 -22.04
CA ALA A 511 -10.68 13.77 -22.72
C ALA A 511 -9.86 14.96 -22.19
N LEU A 512 -10.48 16.13 -22.08
CA LEU A 512 -9.83 17.34 -21.57
C LEU A 512 -9.44 17.20 -20.09
N MET A 513 -10.29 16.62 -19.25
CA MET A 513 -9.96 16.33 -17.85
C MET A 513 -8.78 15.37 -17.71
N ARG A 514 -8.64 14.39 -18.60
CA ARG A 514 -7.47 13.50 -18.64
C ARG A 514 -6.22 14.22 -19.12
N GLU A 515 -6.33 15.07 -20.13
CA GLU A 515 -5.20 15.87 -20.65
C GLU A 515 -4.63 16.81 -19.59
N LEU A 516 -5.51 17.52 -18.88
CA LEU A 516 -5.17 18.47 -17.82
C LEU A 516 -4.85 17.79 -16.48
N ARG A 517 -5.04 16.47 -16.39
CA ARG A 517 -4.85 15.66 -15.18
C ARG A 517 -5.74 16.10 -14.01
N CYS A 518 -7.00 16.44 -14.26
CA CYS A 518 -7.94 16.85 -13.21
C CYS A 518 -8.09 15.80 -12.10
N PHE A 519 -8.04 14.51 -12.44
CA PHE A 519 -8.19 13.39 -11.50
C PHE A 519 -6.98 13.22 -10.55
N THR A 520 -5.87 13.91 -10.80
CA THR A 520 -4.72 13.97 -9.89
C THR A 520 -5.01 14.84 -8.67
N CYS A 521 -5.99 15.75 -8.76
CA CYS A 521 -6.45 16.55 -7.64
C CYS A 521 -7.85 16.16 -7.20
N HIS A 522 -8.77 15.97 -8.15
CA HIS A 522 -10.18 15.76 -7.90
C HIS A 522 -10.59 14.29 -7.93
N ALA A 523 -11.44 13.92 -6.99
CA ALA A 523 -12.24 12.71 -7.09
C ALA A 523 -13.45 12.96 -7.99
N PHE A 524 -13.97 11.89 -8.58
CA PHE A 524 -15.23 11.85 -9.28
C PHE A 524 -15.99 10.63 -8.79
N ASP A 525 -17.09 10.87 -8.09
CA ASP A 525 -17.91 9.81 -7.49
C ASP A 525 -17.07 8.89 -6.59
N GLY A 526 -16.17 9.48 -5.79
CA GLY A 526 -15.25 8.79 -4.89
C GLY A 526 -13.99 8.22 -5.55
N ALA A 527 -13.84 8.31 -6.87
CA ALA A 527 -12.68 7.78 -7.59
C ALA A 527 -11.74 8.88 -8.11
N GLY A 528 -10.45 8.77 -7.83
CA GLY A 528 -9.44 9.79 -8.13
C GLY A 528 -8.73 10.25 -6.86
N ALA A 529 -8.01 11.37 -6.93
CA ALA A 529 -7.33 11.92 -5.78
C ALA A 529 -8.27 12.72 -4.87
N THR A 530 -7.92 12.81 -3.59
CA THR A 530 -8.71 13.53 -2.56
C THR A 530 -8.09 14.88 -2.19
N LEU A 531 -7.14 15.36 -3.00
CA LEU A 531 -6.47 16.65 -2.80
C LEU A 531 -7.43 17.83 -3.02
N ALA A 532 -8.46 17.65 -3.82
CA ALA A 532 -9.47 18.65 -4.12
C ALA A 532 -10.88 18.03 -3.99
N PRO A 533 -11.94 18.85 -3.94
CA PRO A 533 -13.30 18.34 -3.77
C PRO A 533 -13.71 17.34 -4.85
N ASP A 534 -14.56 16.39 -4.46
CA ASP A 534 -15.20 15.45 -5.39
C ASP A 534 -16.19 16.19 -6.30
N LEU A 535 -15.97 16.09 -7.62
CA LEU A 535 -16.73 16.75 -8.67
C LEU A 535 -17.93 15.95 -9.17
N GLY A 536 -18.21 14.76 -8.61
CA GLY A 536 -19.32 13.88 -9.01
C GLY A 536 -20.72 14.48 -8.85
N ALA A 537 -20.86 15.53 -8.02
CA ALA A 537 -22.13 16.22 -7.76
C ALA A 537 -22.02 17.75 -7.93
N GLU A 538 -21.02 18.23 -8.67
CA GLU A 538 -20.70 19.66 -8.72
C GLU A 538 -21.83 20.51 -9.34
N GLY A 539 -22.57 19.97 -10.32
CA GLY A 539 -23.72 20.64 -10.93
C GLY A 539 -24.90 20.85 -10.00
N SER A 540 -24.99 20.08 -8.90
CA SER A 540 -25.95 20.34 -7.82
C SER A 540 -25.47 21.43 -6.84
N ARG A 541 -24.18 21.79 -6.83
CA ARG A 541 -23.61 22.70 -5.83
C ARG A 541 -23.46 24.13 -6.34
N VAL A 542 -23.14 24.31 -7.62
CA VAL A 542 -22.78 25.62 -8.19
C VAL A 542 -23.46 25.90 -9.53
N GLY A 543 -23.61 27.19 -9.85
CA GLY A 543 -24.19 27.65 -11.11
C GLY A 543 -23.22 27.59 -12.28
N LEU A 544 -23.75 27.43 -13.51
CA LEU A 544 -22.95 27.36 -14.74
C LEU A 544 -22.06 28.60 -14.94
N LYS A 545 -22.60 29.81 -14.73
CA LYS A 545 -21.86 31.07 -14.89
C LYS A 545 -20.66 31.13 -13.94
N TRP A 546 -20.87 30.74 -12.68
CA TRP A 546 -19.81 30.68 -11.69
C TRP A 546 -18.72 29.68 -12.09
N LEU A 547 -19.09 28.48 -12.57
CA LEU A 547 -18.12 27.50 -13.08
C LEU A 547 -17.30 28.05 -14.24
N GLN A 548 -17.92 28.77 -15.18
CA GLN A 548 -17.22 29.37 -16.31
C GLN A 548 -16.22 30.46 -15.88
N GLU A 549 -16.61 31.31 -14.93
CA GLU A 549 -15.74 32.35 -14.37
C GLU A 549 -14.58 31.72 -13.57
N TYR A 550 -14.89 30.76 -12.70
CA TYR A 550 -13.90 30.09 -11.87
C TYR A 550 -12.89 29.28 -12.68
N LEU A 551 -13.33 28.52 -13.69
CA LEU A 551 -12.40 27.76 -14.56
C LEU A 551 -11.50 28.67 -15.41
N ARG A 552 -11.96 29.89 -15.72
CA ARG A 552 -11.18 30.88 -16.48
C ARG A 552 -10.10 31.53 -15.62
N GLU A 553 -10.46 31.98 -14.42
CA GLU A 553 -9.57 32.65 -13.48
C GLU A 553 -9.88 32.17 -12.05
N PRO A 554 -9.27 31.05 -11.62
CA PRO A 554 -9.52 30.52 -10.30
C PRO A 554 -9.03 31.49 -9.22
N TYR A 555 -9.95 31.92 -8.36
CA TYR A 555 -9.65 32.79 -7.22
C TYR A 555 -9.75 32.03 -5.89
N GLU A 556 -9.34 32.69 -4.82
CA GLU A 556 -9.43 32.14 -3.47
C GLU A 556 -10.88 32.09 -3.00
N ILE A 557 -11.44 30.89 -2.87
CA ILE A 557 -12.80 30.70 -2.34
C ILE A 557 -12.80 30.77 -0.80
N ARG A 558 -11.74 30.28 -0.14
CA ARG A 558 -11.66 30.20 1.33
C ARG A 558 -10.24 30.53 1.82
N PRO A 559 -10.07 31.61 2.62
CA PRO A 559 -8.77 32.06 3.15
C PRO A 559 -7.93 31.01 3.87
N LEU A 560 -8.60 30.10 4.58
CA LEU A 560 -7.95 29.05 5.40
C LEU A 560 -7.62 27.78 4.60
N LEU A 561 -8.07 27.66 3.35
CA LEU A 561 -7.74 26.50 2.53
C LEU A 561 -6.35 26.68 1.94
N VAL A 562 -5.44 25.81 2.38
CA VAL A 562 -4.05 25.73 1.90
C VAL A 562 -3.99 25.44 0.40
N MET A 563 -5.02 24.77 -0.15
CA MET A 563 -5.06 24.32 -1.53
C MET A 563 -6.01 25.15 -2.38
N ARG A 564 -5.53 25.56 -3.56
CA ARG A 564 -6.27 26.38 -4.53
C ARG A 564 -6.14 25.77 -5.92
N MET A 565 -7.19 25.92 -6.72
CA MET A 565 -7.16 25.45 -8.11
C MET A 565 -6.15 26.29 -8.91
N PRO A 566 -5.19 25.66 -9.61
CA PRO A 566 -4.27 26.39 -10.47
C PRO A 566 -4.94 26.92 -11.74
N ARG A 567 -4.35 27.95 -12.33
CA ARG A 567 -4.74 28.44 -13.66
C ARG A 567 -4.18 27.52 -14.75
N PHE A 568 -5.06 27.07 -15.65
CA PHE A 568 -4.74 26.17 -16.77
C PHE A 568 -4.76 26.83 -18.15
N TYR A 569 -4.99 28.15 -18.21
CA TYR A 569 -5.05 28.93 -19.46
C TYR A 569 -5.99 28.31 -20.50
N LEU A 570 -7.19 27.95 -20.07
CA LEU A 570 -8.22 27.34 -20.90
C LEU A 570 -8.78 28.33 -21.93
N SER A 571 -9.02 27.83 -23.14
CA SER A 571 -9.78 28.56 -24.15
C SER A 571 -11.26 28.67 -23.77
N ARG A 572 -11.98 29.58 -24.43
CA ARG A 572 -13.42 29.76 -24.19
C ARG A 572 -14.21 28.47 -24.41
N GLU A 573 -13.94 27.74 -25.50
CA GLU A 573 -14.63 26.47 -25.82
C GLU A 573 -14.35 25.38 -24.77
N GLU A 574 -13.11 25.31 -24.28
CA GLU A 574 -12.73 24.35 -23.22
C GLU A 574 -13.44 24.65 -21.90
N VAL A 575 -13.52 25.93 -21.52
CA VAL A 575 -14.29 26.37 -20.34
C VAL A 575 -15.77 26.00 -20.50
N GLU A 576 -16.37 26.29 -21.64
CA GLU A 576 -17.78 25.94 -21.93
C GLU A 576 -18.00 24.42 -21.89
N THR A 577 -17.06 23.64 -22.41
CA THR A 577 -17.11 22.16 -22.41
C THR A 577 -17.05 21.60 -20.98
N LEU A 578 -16.09 22.03 -20.16
CA LEU A 578 -15.93 21.54 -18.79
C LEU A 578 -17.07 22.01 -17.89
N ALA A 579 -17.41 23.30 -17.93
CA ALA A 579 -18.48 23.87 -17.11
C ALA A 579 -19.83 23.27 -17.48
N GLY A 580 -20.12 23.10 -18.78
CA GLY A 580 -21.32 22.43 -19.26
C GLY A 580 -21.41 20.99 -18.77
N PHE A 581 -20.33 20.22 -18.87
CA PHE A 581 -20.31 18.86 -18.36
C PHE A 581 -20.55 18.80 -16.84
N LEU A 582 -19.81 19.59 -16.06
CA LEU A 582 -19.95 19.61 -14.60
C LEU A 582 -21.35 20.06 -14.17
N HIS A 583 -21.92 21.06 -14.84
CA HIS A 583 -23.23 21.59 -14.49
C HIS A 583 -24.39 20.67 -14.87
N PHE A 584 -24.38 20.11 -16.09
CA PHE A 584 -25.52 19.36 -16.62
C PHE A 584 -25.43 17.85 -16.37
N ALA A 585 -24.23 17.26 -16.40
CA ALA A 585 -24.05 15.81 -16.29
C ALA A 585 -23.76 15.34 -14.86
N ARG A 586 -23.41 16.26 -13.94
CA ARG A 586 -23.04 15.94 -12.55
C ARG A 586 -24.03 16.53 -11.54
N VAL A 587 -25.31 16.21 -11.73
CA VAL A 587 -26.40 16.56 -10.82
C VAL A 587 -26.81 15.31 -10.04
N ARG A 588 -26.89 15.43 -8.71
CA ARG A 588 -27.52 14.42 -7.83
C ARG A 588 -28.82 14.99 -7.28
N ASP A 589 -29.90 14.22 -7.43
CA ASP A 589 -31.21 14.52 -6.87
C ASP A 589 -31.13 14.50 -5.33
N GLY A 590 -31.68 15.53 -4.67
CA GLY A 590 -31.75 15.63 -3.21
C GLY A 590 -30.69 16.53 -2.53
N LEU A 591 -29.71 17.07 -3.25
CA LEU A 591 -28.83 18.13 -2.72
C LEU A 591 -29.38 19.52 -3.09
N PRO A 592 -29.58 20.45 -2.12
CA PRO A 592 -30.05 21.79 -2.44
C PRO A 592 -29.00 22.53 -3.28
N ARG A 593 -29.45 23.14 -4.40
CA ARG A 593 -28.62 24.10 -5.13
C ARG A 593 -28.34 25.27 -4.22
N VAL A 594 -27.07 25.49 -3.90
CA VAL A 594 -26.66 26.70 -3.18
C VAL A 594 -26.89 27.87 -4.13
N LEU A 595 -28.02 28.56 -3.94
CA LEU A 595 -28.30 29.83 -4.61
C LEU A 595 -27.20 30.79 -4.17
N THR A 596 -26.40 31.23 -5.13
CA THR A 596 -25.30 32.17 -4.93
C THR A 596 -25.86 33.54 -4.54
N LEU A 597 -25.32 34.12 -3.47
CA LEU A 597 -25.32 35.57 -3.21
C LEU A 597 -24.17 36.22 -3.97
#